data_AF-A0A937MT38-F1
#
_entry.id   AF-A0A937MT38-F1
#
_cell.length_a   1.000
_cell.length_b   1.000
_cell.length_c   1.000
_cell.angle_alpha   90.00
_cell.angle_beta   90.00
_cell.angle_gamma   90.00
#
_symmetry.space_group_name_H-M   'P 1'
#
loop_
_entity.id
_entity.type
_entity.pdbx_description
1 polymer ?
#
loop_
_entity_poly.entity_id
_entity_poly.type
_entity_poly.pdbx_seq_one_letter_code
_entity_poly.pdbx_strand_id
1 'polypeptide(L)'
;MNRFRKHSLFNGMPTGRMIGFLALMGFVLFVAFRIFTPPTEVIQRVTAPDGSREARLQHVFYYSDPGYKISTRTRRLWHTALYLPEYKDNSTTERNASLRWSADSKVLIFEINGTPIWRETF
;
A
#
# COMPACT_ATOMS: atom_id res chain seq x y z
N MET A 1 22.50 45.57 7.00
CA MET A 1 22.05 44.16 6.99
C MET A 1 20.54 44.12 6.82
N ASN A 2 20.03 43.86 5.61
CA ASN A 2 18.60 43.74 5.37
C ASN A 2 18.09 42.39 5.89
N ARG A 3 17.19 42.42 6.88
CA ARG A 3 16.49 41.23 7.36
C ARG A 3 15.44 40.84 6.32
N PHE A 4 15.70 39.78 5.56
CA PHE A 4 14.67 39.11 4.76
C PHE A 4 13.60 38.55 5.70
N ARG A 5 12.47 39.26 5.86
CA ARG A 5 11.27 38.71 6.49
C ARG A 5 10.66 37.71 5.52
N LYS A 6 10.68 36.42 5.89
CA LYS A 6 10.00 35.35 5.17
C LYS A 6 8.51 35.72 5.07
N HIS A 7 8.03 35.99 3.86
CA HIS A 7 6.63 36.33 3.63
C HIS A 7 5.80 35.09 3.97
N SER A 8 5.09 35.12 5.10
CA SER A 8 4.14 34.06 5.43
C SER A 8 3.05 34.07 4.36
N LEU A 9 2.72 32.92 3.79
CA LEU A 9 1.62 32.78 2.82
C LEU A 9 0.26 33.21 3.40
N PHE A 10 0.16 33.31 4.73
CA PHE A 10 -1.06 33.67 5.45
C PHE A 10 -0.98 35.05 6.12
N ASN A 11 0.06 35.86 5.84
CA ASN A 11 0.17 37.20 6.43
C ASN A 11 -0.98 38.10 5.95
N GLY A 12 -1.79 38.59 6.90
CA GLY A 12 -2.93 39.47 6.61
C GLY A 12 -4.28 38.76 6.46
N MET A 13 -4.33 37.43 6.60
CA MET A 13 -5.58 36.68 6.52
C MET A 13 -6.24 36.56 7.92
N PRO A 14 -7.53 36.89 8.08
CA PRO A 14 -8.27 36.66 9.32
C PRO A 14 -8.24 35.18 9.71
N THR A 15 -8.05 34.86 10.99
CA THR A 15 -7.90 33.49 11.51
C THR A 15 -9.00 32.54 11.01
N GLY A 16 -10.25 33.01 10.95
CA GLY A 16 -11.37 32.20 10.44
C GLY A 16 -11.24 31.83 8.95
N ARG A 17 -10.73 32.74 8.11
CA ARG A 17 -10.48 32.46 6.69
C ARG A 17 -9.31 31.49 6.50
N MET A 18 -8.26 31.62 7.32
CA MET A 18 -7.13 30.68 7.30
C MET A 18 -7.57 29.26 7.66
N ILE A 19 -8.36 29.10 8.73
CA ILE A 19 -8.91 27.79 9.14
C ILE A 19 -9.81 27.22 8.05
N GLY A 20 -10.71 28.03 7.47
CA GLY A 20 -11.59 27.60 6.39
C GLY A 20 -10.81 27.15 5.15
N PHE A 21 -9.75 27.87 4.77
CA PHE A 21 -8.88 27.49 3.67
C PHE A 21 -8.14 26.17 3.93
N LEU A 22 -7.57 25.99 5.13
CA LEU A 22 -6.89 24.75 5.50
C LEU A 22 -7.85 23.55 5.52
N ALA A 23 -9.07 23.74 6.02
CA ALA A 23 -10.10 22.71 6.01
C ALA A 23 -10.50 22.32 4.58
N LEU A 24 -10.71 23.31 3.71
CA LEU A 24 -11.02 23.06 2.30
C LEU A 24 -9.88 22.33 1.58
N MET A 25 -8.63 22.79 1.77
CA MET A 25 -7.44 22.17 1.18
C MET A 25 -7.27 20.73 1.67
N GLY A 26 -7.45 20.49 2.98
CA GLY A 26 -7.43 19.16 3.57
C GLY A 26 -8.51 18.25 3.00
N PHE A 27 -9.72 18.77 2.81
CA PHE A 27 -10.83 18.03 2.19
C PHE A 27 -10.55 17.66 0.74
N VAL A 28 -10.06 18.60 -0.08
CA VAL A 28 -9.69 18.33 -1.48
C VAL A 28 -8.59 17.27 -1.56
N LEU A 29 -7.56 17.39 -0.72
CA LEU A 29 -6.49 16.38 -0.65
C LEU A 29 -7.05 15.01 -0.23
N PHE A 30 -7.92 14.96 0.77
CA PHE A 30 -8.56 13.73 1.21
C PHE A 30 -9.35 13.04 0.07
N VAL A 31 -10.17 13.80 -0.66
CA VAL A 31 -10.93 13.28 -1.80
C VAL A 31 -9.99 12.79 -2.90
N ALA A 32 -8.95 13.57 -3.24
CA ALA A 32 -7.96 13.18 -4.23
C ALA A 32 -7.28 11.85 -3.82
N PHE A 33 -6.79 11.74 -2.58
CA PHE A 33 -6.19 10.51 -2.07
C PHE A 33 -7.15 9.33 -2.10
N ARG A 34 -8.44 9.55 -1.80
CA ARG A 34 -9.46 8.49 -1.84
C ARG A 34 -9.72 7.96 -3.24
N ILE A 35 -9.64 8.83 -4.25
CA ILE A 35 -9.79 8.46 -5.68
C ILE A 35 -8.54 7.77 -6.20
N PHE A 36 -7.35 8.29 -5.89
CA PHE A 36 -6.09 7.74 -6.39
C PHE A 36 -5.67 6.45 -5.69
N THR A 37 -6.14 6.21 -4.46
CA THR A 37 -5.83 4.98 -3.73
C THR A 37 -6.89 3.92 -4.05
N PRO A 38 -6.49 2.82 -4.70
CA PRO A 38 -7.43 1.78 -5.08
C PRO A 38 -8.01 1.12 -3.84
N PRO A 39 -9.28 0.66 -3.89
CA PRO A 39 -9.80 -0.22 -2.87
C PRO A 39 -8.93 -1.48 -2.80
N THR A 40 -8.53 -1.85 -1.58
CA THR A 40 -7.74 -3.06 -1.33
C THR A 40 -8.40 -3.92 -0.28
N GLU A 41 -8.42 -5.23 -0.49
CA GLU A 41 -8.92 -6.22 0.46
C GLU A 41 -7.78 -7.14 0.88
N VAL A 42 -7.64 -7.44 2.18
CA VAL A 42 -6.62 -8.39 2.65
C VAL A 42 -7.18 -9.79 2.50
N ILE A 43 -6.58 -10.59 1.62
CA ILE A 43 -7.01 -11.98 1.39
C ILE A 43 -6.24 -12.97 2.25
N GLN A 44 -5.01 -12.65 2.62
CA GLN A 44 -4.20 -13.51 3.48
C GLN A 44 -3.24 -12.69 4.32
N ARG A 45 -3.02 -13.12 5.56
CA ARG A 45 -1.92 -12.66 6.41
C ARG A 45 -1.15 -13.89 6.89
N VAL A 46 0.17 -13.82 6.81
CA VAL A 46 1.09 -14.87 7.24
C VAL A 46 2.19 -14.29 8.10
N THR A 47 2.51 -14.95 9.20
CA THR A 47 3.64 -14.61 10.06
C THR A 47 4.80 -15.52 9.72
N ALA A 48 6.02 -14.99 9.71
CA ALA A 48 7.22 -15.80 9.57
C ALA A 48 7.33 -16.80 10.73
N PRO A 49 7.88 -18.00 10.51
CA PRO A 49 8.01 -19.01 11.56
C PRO A 49 8.72 -18.53 12.83
N ASP A 50 9.67 -17.61 12.70
CA ASP A 50 10.39 -16.98 13.82
C ASP A 50 9.59 -15.89 14.55
N GLY A 51 8.40 -15.52 14.04
CA GLY A 51 7.56 -14.45 14.59
C GLY A 51 8.09 -13.03 14.36
N SER A 52 9.24 -12.86 13.70
CA SER A 52 9.91 -11.56 13.57
C SER A 52 9.27 -10.67 12.51
N ARG A 53 8.57 -11.29 11.55
CA ARG A 53 8.02 -10.64 10.35
C ARG A 53 6.61 -11.11 10.09
N GLU A 54 5.83 -10.22 9.51
CA GLU A 54 4.53 -10.52 8.93
C GLU A 54 4.50 -10.13 7.47
N ALA A 55 3.73 -10.85 6.69
CA ALA A 55 3.35 -10.48 5.34
C ALA A 55 1.84 -10.55 5.19
N ARG A 56 1.29 -9.71 4.32
CA ARG A 56 -0.10 -9.76 3.91
C ARG A 56 -0.22 -9.69 2.40
N LEU A 57 -1.11 -10.51 1.86
CA LEU A 57 -1.53 -10.50 0.49
C LEU A 57 -2.85 -9.74 0.41
N GLN A 58 -2.93 -8.82 -0.55
CA GLN A 58 -4.10 -8.00 -0.76
C GLN A 58 -4.53 -8.05 -2.21
N HIS A 59 -5.84 -8.10 -2.44
CA HIS A 59 -6.41 -7.77 -3.74
C HIS A 59 -6.45 -6.26 -3.93
N VAL A 60 -6.25 -5.82 -5.16
CA VAL A 60 -6.34 -4.44 -5.60
C VAL A 60 -7.31 -4.38 -6.77
N PHE A 61 -8.39 -3.62 -6.63
CA PHE A 61 -9.45 -3.57 -7.64
C PHE A 61 -9.40 -2.24 -8.39
N TYR A 62 -8.77 -2.24 -9.58
CA TYR A 62 -8.76 -1.07 -10.49
C TYR A 62 -9.77 -1.21 -11.64
N TYR A 63 -9.93 -2.41 -12.19
CA TYR A 63 -10.74 -2.65 -13.38
C TYR A 63 -11.58 -3.94 -13.24
N SER A 64 -11.20 -5.02 -13.95
CA SER A 64 -11.96 -6.27 -14.07
C SER A 64 -11.29 -7.48 -13.42
N ASP A 65 -9.97 -7.59 -13.52
CA ASP A 65 -9.19 -8.64 -12.87
C ASP A 65 -8.57 -8.11 -11.57
N PRO A 66 -8.58 -8.90 -10.47
CA PRO A 66 -7.93 -8.49 -9.24
C PRO A 66 -6.40 -8.41 -9.44
N GLY A 67 -5.83 -7.25 -9.15
CA GLY A 67 -4.39 -7.09 -8.94
C GLY A 67 -3.97 -7.62 -7.58
N TYR A 68 -2.67 -7.84 -7.40
CA TYR A 68 -2.11 -8.32 -6.14
C TYR A 68 -1.15 -7.31 -5.53
N LYS A 69 -1.26 -7.11 -4.23
CA LYS A 69 -0.31 -6.30 -3.46
C LYS A 69 0.18 -7.10 -2.26
N ILE A 70 1.49 -7.22 -2.14
CA ILE A 70 2.14 -7.85 -1.00
C ILE A 70 2.73 -6.74 -0.14
N SER A 71 2.37 -6.73 1.13
CA SER A 71 3.01 -5.86 2.11
C SER A 71 3.68 -6.69 3.19
N THR A 72 4.85 -6.27 3.65
CA THR A 72 5.60 -6.89 4.74
C THR A 72 5.79 -5.93 5.91
N ARG A 73 5.99 -6.50 7.10
CA ARG A 73 6.18 -5.77 8.35
C ARG A 73 7.15 -6.52 9.25
N THR A 74 8.29 -5.92 9.55
CA THR A 74 9.27 -6.44 10.52
C THR A 74 9.11 -5.80 11.91
N ARG A 75 8.47 -4.62 11.98
CA ARG A 75 8.21 -3.90 13.24
C ARG A 75 6.80 -3.29 13.23
N ARG A 76 6.70 -1.95 13.13
CA ARG A 76 5.43 -1.24 13.23
C ARG A 76 4.82 -0.87 11.88
N LEU A 77 5.65 -0.59 10.89
CA LEU A 77 5.21 -0.09 9.59
C LEU A 77 5.09 -1.20 8.57
N TRP A 78 4.01 -1.13 7.79
CA TRP A 78 3.83 -1.96 6.61
C TRP A 78 4.54 -1.30 5.43
N HIS A 79 5.34 -2.09 4.71
CA HIS A 79 6.00 -1.69 3.49
C HIS A 79 5.46 -2.53 2.33
N THR A 80 5.26 -1.91 1.17
CA THR A 80 4.86 -2.66 -0.03
C THR A 80 6.08 -3.36 -0.60
N ALA A 81 6.08 -4.69 -0.64
CA ALA A 81 7.16 -5.48 -1.22
C ALA A 81 6.91 -5.79 -2.69
N LEU A 82 5.65 -6.05 -3.07
CA LEU A 82 5.24 -6.23 -4.45
C LEU A 82 3.91 -5.52 -4.71
N TYR A 83 3.82 -4.90 -5.87
CA TYR A 83 2.57 -4.41 -6.41
C TYR A 83 2.43 -4.87 -7.86
N LEU A 84 1.41 -5.68 -8.12
CA LEU A 84 1.12 -6.28 -9.41
C LEU A 84 -0.27 -5.81 -9.86
N PRO A 85 -0.35 -4.77 -10.73
CA PRO A 85 -1.61 -4.09 -11.04
C PRO A 85 -2.63 -4.99 -11.73
N GLU A 86 -2.18 -5.83 -12.66
CA GLU A 86 -3.01 -6.83 -13.33
C GLU A 86 -2.17 -8.10 -13.53
N TYR A 87 -2.71 -9.25 -13.13
CA TYR A 87 -2.12 -10.55 -13.48
C TYR A 87 -3.00 -11.21 -14.53
N LYS A 88 -2.59 -11.08 -15.80
CA LYS A 88 -3.23 -11.71 -16.94
C LYS A 88 -2.55 -13.04 -17.23
N ASP A 89 -3.09 -14.09 -16.62
CA ASP A 89 -2.93 -15.43 -17.16
C ASP A 89 -4.14 -15.66 -18.08
N ASN A 90 -3.92 -16.10 -19.32
CA ASN A 90 -4.95 -16.34 -20.33
C ASN A 90 -5.87 -17.53 -19.96
N SER A 91 -5.85 -17.98 -18.71
CA SER A 91 -6.64 -19.07 -18.16
C SER A 91 -7.95 -18.55 -17.56
N THR A 92 -9.06 -19.25 -17.84
CA THR A 92 -10.39 -19.03 -17.25
C THR A 92 -10.55 -19.69 -15.89
N THR A 93 -9.49 -20.27 -15.34
CA THR A 93 -9.51 -21.00 -14.07
C THR A 93 -9.49 -20.03 -12.89
N GLU A 94 -10.23 -20.38 -11.84
CA GLU A 94 -10.21 -19.66 -10.57
C GLU A 94 -8.77 -19.60 -10.03
N ARG A 95 -8.31 -18.38 -9.74
CA ARG A 95 -6.91 -18.13 -9.34
C ARG A 95 -6.78 -18.30 -7.83
N ASN A 96 -6.01 -19.29 -7.39
CA ASN A 96 -5.68 -19.47 -5.99
C ASN A 96 -4.33 -18.81 -5.68
N ALA A 97 -4.38 -17.58 -5.18
CA ALA A 97 -3.22 -16.79 -4.82
C ALA A 97 -2.89 -16.96 -3.34
N SER A 98 -1.62 -17.25 -3.04
CA SER A 98 -1.18 -17.49 -1.66
C SER A 98 0.25 -16.99 -1.39
N LEU A 99 0.49 -16.60 -0.14
CA LEU A 99 1.78 -16.29 0.44
C LEU A 99 2.22 -17.41 1.36
N ARG A 100 3.52 -17.70 1.31
CA ARG A 100 4.17 -18.67 2.18
C ARG A 100 5.57 -18.21 2.56
N TRP A 101 5.87 -18.32 3.85
CA TRP A 101 7.25 -18.17 4.34
C TRP A 101 8.01 -19.49 4.19
N SER A 102 9.29 -19.40 3.88
CA SER A 102 10.21 -20.52 4.04
C SER A 102 10.34 -20.92 5.50
N ALA A 103 10.67 -22.19 5.74
CA ALA A 103 10.81 -22.72 7.11
C ALA A 103 11.90 -22.00 7.92
N ASP A 104 12.92 -21.47 7.25
CA ASP A 104 14.00 -20.71 7.87
C ASP A 104 13.66 -19.22 8.08
N SER A 105 12.44 -18.77 7.75
CA SER A 105 11.97 -17.37 7.88
C SER A 105 12.73 -16.34 7.03
N LYS A 106 13.56 -16.79 6.07
CA LYS A 106 14.40 -15.90 5.23
C LYS A 106 13.75 -15.53 3.91
N VAL A 107 12.83 -16.34 3.41
CA VAL A 107 12.25 -16.16 2.07
C VAL A 107 10.74 -16.08 2.18
N LEU A 108 10.16 -15.03 1.60
CA LEU A 108 8.73 -14.95 1.35
C LEU A 108 8.46 -15.32 -0.10
N ILE A 109 7.54 -16.24 -0.32
CA ILE A 109 7.17 -16.75 -1.63
C ILE A 109 5.72 -16.39 -1.91
N PHE A 110 5.48 -15.83 -3.09
CA PHE A 110 4.14 -15.61 -3.62
C PHE A 110 3.88 -16.60 -4.75
N GLU A 111 2.78 -17.33 -4.61
CA GLU A 111 2.40 -18.43 -5.50
C GLU A 111 0.98 -18.19 -6.03
N ILE A 112 0.77 -18.46 -7.32
CA ILE A 112 -0.56 -18.52 -7.93
C ILE A 112 -0.73 -19.93 -8.48
N ASN A 113 -1.81 -20.61 -8.10
CA ASN A 113 -2.10 -21.99 -8.50
C ASN A 113 -0.93 -22.96 -8.19
N GLY A 114 -0.25 -22.75 -7.05
CA GLY A 114 0.93 -23.52 -6.62
C GLY A 114 2.22 -23.21 -7.36
N THR A 115 2.21 -22.29 -8.34
CA THR A 115 3.40 -21.87 -9.07
C THR A 115 3.99 -20.60 -8.45
N PRO A 116 5.27 -20.60 -8.05
CA PRO A 116 5.92 -19.42 -7.49
C PRO A 116 6.16 -18.38 -8.58
N ILE A 117 5.55 -17.21 -8.42
CA ILE A 117 5.67 -16.09 -9.36
C ILE A 117 6.59 -14.99 -8.85
N TRP A 118 6.81 -14.91 -7.54
CA TRP A 118 7.69 -13.93 -6.92
C TRP A 118 8.27 -14.45 -5.60
N ARG A 119 9.48 -14.01 -5.28
CA ARG A 119 10.21 -14.34 -4.05
C ARG A 119 10.97 -13.12 -3.55
N GLU A 120 11.00 -12.93 -2.24
CA GLU A 120 11.78 -11.89 -1.56
C GLU A 120 12.62 -12.53 -0.48
N THR A 121 13.89 -12.15 -0.41
CA THR A 121 14.83 -12.63 0.63
C THR A 121 15.04 -11.53 1.66
N PHE A 122 15.09 -11.90 2.94
CA PHE A 122 15.17 -10.98 4.10
C PHE A 122 16.26 -11.36 5.10
#